data_AF-A0AA89Q8G3-F1
#
_entry.id   AF-A0AA89Q8G3-F1
#
_cell.length_a   1.000
_cell.length_b   1.000
_cell.length_c   1.000
_cell.angle_alpha   90.00
_cell.angle_beta   90.00
_cell.angle_gamma   90.00
#
_symmetry.space_group_name_H-M   'P 1'
#
loop_
_entity.id
_entity.type
_entity.pdbx_description
1 polymer ?
#
loop_
_entity_poly.entity_id
_entity_poly.type
_entity_poly.pdbx_seq_one_letter_code
_entity_poly.pdbx_strand_id
1 'polypeptide(L)'
;MSTVRAHDFGTGTLSRASALVHTLLTVEALLLLTASPGLAALLLFDPDPANLPLAALCLLPLGPALSAALHALHHRGRDLTELHPARAYLRGLRINAVPALKLWTPLLVWLTVIAFTLTHFSATGLPGWWALLLTAIGAGCLLWGAHALVLTSLFAFRARDTARLAAYFLFRQGRATLAAASLLVLTAASAGLLTEAVPALLAAPLLLSLLHGSGPVIAETRKDFTA
;
A
#
# COMPACT_ATOMS: atom_id res chain seq x y z
N MET A 1 45.50 21.38 24.12
CA MET A 1 44.10 21.03 24.46
C MET A 1 43.31 20.95 23.16
N SER A 2 43.21 19.76 22.59
CA SER A 2 42.43 19.52 21.36
C SER A 2 40.97 19.34 21.73
N THR A 3 40.14 20.31 21.38
CA THR A 3 38.69 20.20 21.46
C THR A 3 38.22 19.26 20.36
N VAL A 4 38.10 17.97 20.69
CA VAL A 4 37.35 17.03 19.85
C VAL A 4 35.91 17.54 19.82
N ARG A 5 35.51 18.12 18.68
CA ARG A 5 34.13 18.54 18.45
C ARG A 5 33.25 17.29 18.48
N ALA A 6 32.26 17.29 19.35
CA ALA A 6 31.18 16.31 19.40
C ALA A 6 30.23 16.46 18.20
N HIS A 7 30.77 16.38 16.98
CA HIS A 7 30.02 16.40 15.72
C HIS A 7 30.30 15.07 15.02
N ASP A 8 29.23 14.39 14.57
CA ASP A 8 29.19 13.14 13.76
C ASP A 8 28.92 11.78 14.43
N PHE A 9 28.34 11.75 15.64
CA PHE A 9 27.56 10.56 16.03
C PHE A 9 26.17 10.65 15.37
N GLY A 10 25.96 9.93 14.26
CA GLY A 10 24.64 9.76 13.63
C GLY A 10 24.52 10.15 12.14
N THR A 11 25.57 10.69 11.52
CA THR A 11 25.55 11.16 10.10
C THR A 11 26.15 10.15 9.11
N GLY A 12 26.88 9.15 9.63
CA GLY A 12 27.51 8.09 8.84
C GLY A 12 26.51 7.26 8.03
N THR A 13 26.97 6.72 6.89
CA THR A 13 26.16 5.86 6.00
C THR A 13 25.58 4.64 6.73
N LEU A 14 26.35 4.06 7.67
CA LEU A 14 25.90 2.95 8.52
C LEU A 14 24.79 3.36 9.50
N SER A 15 24.86 4.57 10.07
CA SER A 15 23.82 5.06 10.98
C SER A 15 22.51 5.29 10.22
N ARG A 16 22.58 5.84 9.00
CA ARG A 16 21.42 6.00 8.10
C ARG A 16 20.82 4.66 7.66
N ALA A 17 21.66 3.68 7.35
CA ALA A 17 21.22 2.33 7.01
C ALA A 17 20.56 1.62 8.21
N SER A 18 21.13 1.77 9.41
CA SER A 18 20.56 1.23 10.64
C SER A 18 19.20 1.86 10.96
N ALA A 19 19.09 3.20 10.87
CA ALA A 19 17.81 3.90 11.01
C ALA A 19 16.77 3.45 9.95
N LEU A 20 17.24 3.03 8.76
CA LEU A 20 16.41 2.45 7.72
C LEU A 20 15.82 1.11 8.10
N VAL A 21 16.68 0.19 8.47
CA VAL A 21 16.26 -1.14 8.89
C VAL A 21 15.34 -1.04 10.11
N HIS A 22 15.69 -0.21 11.10
CA HIS A 22 14.87 0.00 12.29
C HIS A 22 13.47 0.52 11.94
N THR A 23 13.36 1.48 11.03
CA THR A 23 12.05 2.01 10.62
C THR A 23 11.25 0.98 9.84
N LEU A 24 11.87 0.28 8.88
CA LEU A 24 11.20 -0.75 8.10
C LEU A 24 10.65 -1.86 9.02
N LEU A 25 11.48 -2.38 9.93
CA LEU A 25 11.07 -3.42 10.87
C LEU A 25 9.95 -2.93 11.81
N THR A 26 10.04 -1.69 12.29
CA THR A 26 9.01 -1.14 13.19
C THR A 26 7.68 -0.92 12.47
N VAL A 27 7.71 -0.38 11.25
CA VAL A 27 6.50 -0.18 10.43
C VAL A 27 5.91 -1.53 10.03
N GLU A 28 6.74 -2.50 9.67
CA GLU A 28 6.30 -3.86 9.34
C GLU A 28 5.61 -4.53 10.53
N ALA A 29 6.24 -4.49 11.71
CA ALA A 29 5.66 -5.06 12.92
C ALA A 29 4.31 -4.40 13.27
N LEU A 30 4.20 -3.07 13.14
CA LEU A 30 2.94 -2.36 13.41
C LEU A 30 1.87 -2.62 12.34
N LEU A 31 2.26 -2.75 11.08
CA LEU A 31 1.36 -3.14 10.00
C LEU A 31 0.81 -4.54 10.25
N LEU A 32 1.67 -5.51 10.55
CA LEU A 32 1.26 -6.87 10.87
C LEU A 32 0.41 -6.91 12.13
N LEU A 33 0.74 -6.14 13.16
CA LEU A 33 -0.06 -6.07 14.39
C LEU A 33 -1.47 -5.52 14.11
N THR A 34 -1.58 -4.44 13.33
CA THR A 34 -2.87 -3.82 12.99
C THR A 34 -3.69 -4.65 12.01
N ALA A 35 -3.04 -5.35 11.08
CA ALA A 35 -3.68 -6.27 10.15
C ALA A 35 -3.94 -7.67 10.74
N SER A 36 -3.29 -8.02 11.87
CA SER A 36 -3.36 -9.34 12.50
C SER A 36 -4.77 -9.86 12.73
N PRO A 37 -5.79 -9.09 13.20
CA PRO A 37 -7.12 -9.65 13.38
C PRO A 37 -7.75 -10.07 12.03
N GLY A 38 -7.45 -9.33 10.96
CA GLY A 38 -7.89 -9.65 9.61
C GLY A 38 -7.16 -10.87 9.04
N LEU A 39 -5.83 -10.89 9.16
CA LEU A 39 -5.01 -12.00 8.68
C LEU A 39 -5.28 -13.30 9.44
N ALA A 40 -5.45 -13.24 10.76
CA ALA A 40 -5.80 -14.39 11.58
C ALA A 40 -7.17 -14.95 11.19
N ALA A 41 -8.16 -14.08 10.94
CA ALA A 41 -9.46 -14.53 10.44
C ALA A 41 -9.34 -15.22 9.07
N LEU A 42 -8.54 -14.68 8.15
CA LEU A 42 -8.28 -15.33 6.84
C LEU A 42 -7.62 -16.71 6.98
N LEU A 43 -6.68 -16.87 7.89
CA LEU A 43 -6.01 -18.17 8.13
C LEU A 43 -6.94 -19.22 8.74
N LEU A 44 -8.01 -18.79 9.42
CA LEU A 44 -9.01 -19.67 10.01
C LEU A 44 -10.12 -20.06 9.03
N PHE A 45 -10.29 -19.30 7.94
CA PHE A 45 -11.28 -19.61 6.92
C PHE A 45 -10.76 -20.67 5.93
N ASP A 46 -11.63 -21.62 5.60
CA ASP A 46 -11.37 -22.55 4.51
C ASP A 46 -11.37 -21.76 3.17
N PRO A 47 -10.47 -22.06 2.21
CA PRO A 47 -10.45 -21.49 0.86
C PRO A 47 -11.67 -21.90 0.01
N ASP A 48 -12.86 -21.53 0.45
CA ASP A 48 -14.12 -21.72 -0.27
C ASP A 48 -14.50 -20.41 -1.00
N PRO A 49 -14.85 -20.45 -2.29
CA PRO A 49 -15.45 -19.33 -3.02
C PRO A 49 -16.61 -18.63 -2.28
N ALA A 50 -17.37 -19.35 -1.45
CA ALA A 50 -18.45 -18.80 -0.63
C ALA A 50 -17.94 -17.82 0.45
N ASN A 51 -16.69 -17.96 0.89
CA ASN A 51 -16.08 -17.13 1.92
C ASN A 51 -15.45 -15.84 1.37
N LEU A 52 -15.47 -15.60 0.06
CA LEU A 52 -14.87 -14.40 -0.56
C LEU A 52 -15.38 -13.06 0.02
N PRO A 53 -16.69 -12.87 0.32
CA PRO A 53 -17.17 -11.64 0.96
C PRO A 53 -16.65 -11.48 2.40
N LEU A 54 -16.56 -12.59 3.15
CA LEU A 54 -15.99 -12.59 4.50
C LEU A 54 -14.49 -12.27 4.46
N ALA A 55 -13.77 -12.84 3.51
CA ALA A 55 -12.36 -12.54 3.28
C ALA A 55 -12.15 -11.04 2.99
N ALA A 56 -13.05 -10.42 2.22
CA ALA A 56 -13.01 -8.98 1.96
C ALA A 56 -13.20 -8.14 3.23
N LEU A 57 -14.10 -8.55 4.14
CA LEU A 57 -14.29 -7.90 5.43
C LEU A 57 -13.03 -8.00 6.30
N CYS A 58 -12.35 -9.14 6.28
CA CYS A 58 -11.09 -9.34 6.99
C CYS A 58 -9.95 -8.45 6.45
N LEU A 59 -10.03 -8.02 5.19
CA LEU A 59 -9.07 -7.10 4.56
C LEU A 59 -9.40 -5.62 4.76
N LEU A 60 -10.55 -5.27 5.38
CA LEU A 60 -10.88 -3.88 5.72
C LEU A 60 -9.81 -3.16 6.56
N PRO A 61 -9.25 -3.74 7.64
CA PRO A 61 -8.20 -3.09 8.43
C PRO A 61 -6.89 -2.88 7.67
N LEU A 62 -6.70 -3.57 6.53
CA LEU A 62 -5.49 -3.45 5.71
C LEU A 62 -5.34 -2.04 5.10
N GLY A 63 -6.44 -1.45 4.60
CA GLY A 63 -6.44 -0.11 4.01
C GLY A 63 -5.85 0.98 4.92
N PRO A 64 -6.38 1.20 6.14
CA PRO A 64 -5.82 2.18 7.07
C PRO A 64 -4.41 1.81 7.55
N ALA A 65 -4.08 0.52 7.68
CA ALA A 65 -2.73 0.07 8.06
C ALA A 65 -1.67 0.40 6.99
N LEU A 66 -1.99 0.17 5.71
CA LEU A 66 -1.14 0.52 4.56
C LEU A 66 -0.99 2.04 4.44
N SER A 67 -2.07 2.80 4.65
CA SER A 67 -2.02 4.26 4.60
C SER A 67 -1.16 4.85 5.71
N ALA A 68 -1.25 4.30 6.92
CA ALA A 68 -0.39 4.68 8.04
C ALA A 68 1.10 4.37 7.77
N ALA A 69 1.38 3.22 7.16
CA ALA A 69 2.74 2.83 6.76
C ALA A 69 3.31 3.80 5.71
N LEU A 70 2.55 4.12 4.66
CA LEU A 70 2.95 5.11 3.64
C LEU A 70 3.22 6.48 4.25
N HIS A 71 2.37 6.94 5.17
CA HIS A 71 2.56 8.19 5.90
C HIS A 71 3.86 8.18 6.72
N ALA A 72 4.12 7.11 7.48
CA ALA A 72 5.33 6.98 8.31
C ALA A 72 6.61 6.91 7.46
N LEU A 73 6.60 6.15 6.36
CA LEU A 73 7.74 6.00 5.45
C LEU A 73 8.05 7.31 4.70
N HIS A 74 7.04 8.08 4.30
CA HIS A 74 7.25 9.38 3.64
C HIS A 74 7.83 10.43 4.60
N HIS A 75 7.33 10.50 5.84
CA HIS A 75 7.81 11.49 6.83
C HIS A 75 9.26 11.24 7.22
N ARG A 76 9.68 9.97 7.31
CA ARG A 76 11.08 9.62 7.55
C ARG A 76 12.05 10.18 6.51
N GLY A 77 11.64 10.24 5.23
CA GLY A 77 12.49 10.78 4.16
C GLY A 77 12.83 12.27 4.35
N ARG A 78 12.08 12.98 5.20
CA ARG A 78 12.27 14.41 5.47
C ARG A 78 13.05 14.70 6.75
N ASP A 79 13.02 13.79 7.73
CA ASP A 79 13.68 13.97 9.02
C ASP A 79 14.40 12.68 9.46
N LEU A 80 15.70 12.63 9.21
CA LEU A 80 16.56 11.48 9.55
C LEU A 80 16.90 11.40 11.04
N THR A 81 16.58 12.45 11.79
CA THR A 81 16.88 12.58 13.23
C THR A 81 15.73 12.11 14.12
N GLU A 82 14.51 11.97 13.59
CA GLU A 82 13.37 11.49 14.36
C GLU A 82 13.34 9.97 14.50
N LEU A 83 13.87 9.47 15.61
CA LEU A 83 13.89 8.04 16.00
C LEU A 83 12.54 7.52 16.56
N HIS A 84 11.40 8.02 16.09
CA HIS A 84 10.08 7.63 16.61
C HIS A 84 9.12 7.10 15.52
N PRO A 85 9.51 6.04 14.77
CA PRO A 85 8.69 5.50 13.67
C PRO A 85 7.30 5.04 14.13
N ALA A 86 7.18 4.53 15.36
CA ALA A 86 5.89 4.11 15.92
C ALA A 86 4.89 5.27 16.12
N ARG A 87 5.37 6.45 16.54
CA ARG A 87 4.51 7.62 16.72
C ARG A 87 4.02 8.16 15.38
N ALA A 88 4.89 8.16 14.37
CA ALA A 88 4.53 8.56 13.01
C ALA A 88 3.48 7.63 12.39
N TYR A 89 3.61 6.32 12.63
CA TYR A 89 2.62 5.32 12.21
C TYR A 89 1.27 5.52 12.90
N LEU A 90 1.24 5.62 14.23
CA LEU A 90 -0.01 5.82 14.98
C LEU A 90 -0.70 7.14 14.63
N ARG A 91 0.08 8.21 14.39
CA ARG A 91 -0.45 9.48 13.91
C ARG A 91 -1.06 9.34 12.52
N GLY A 92 -0.34 8.70 11.59
CA GLY A 92 -0.85 8.41 10.24
C GLY A 92 -2.13 7.57 10.29
N LEU A 93 -2.19 6.57 11.17
CA LEU A 93 -3.38 5.75 11.38
C LEU A 93 -4.57 6.61 11.84
N ARG A 94 -4.38 7.49 12.82
CA ARG A 94 -5.47 8.35 13.32
C ARG A 94 -5.97 9.34 12.27
N ILE A 95 -5.08 9.93 11.48
CA ILE A 95 -5.44 10.97 10.50
C ILE A 95 -6.04 10.33 9.23
N ASN A 96 -5.46 9.23 8.76
CA ASN A 96 -5.79 8.65 7.46
C ASN A 96 -6.78 7.49 7.54
N ALA A 97 -7.14 6.98 8.73
CA ALA A 97 -8.00 5.78 8.81
C ALA A 97 -9.35 5.95 8.11
N VAL A 98 -10.08 7.03 8.40
CA VAL A 98 -11.42 7.24 7.82
C VAL A 98 -11.36 7.52 6.32
N PRO A 99 -10.50 8.44 5.83
CA PRO A 99 -10.35 8.66 4.39
C PRO A 99 -9.92 7.39 3.64
N ALA A 100 -8.94 6.64 4.18
CA ALA A 100 -8.47 5.40 3.60
C ALA A 100 -9.58 4.35 3.53
N LEU A 101 -10.35 4.17 4.62
CA LEU A 101 -11.45 3.19 4.64
C LEU A 101 -12.54 3.55 3.62
N LYS A 102 -12.91 4.83 3.51
CA LYS A 102 -13.91 5.30 2.53
C LYS A 102 -13.54 5.00 1.07
N LEU A 103 -12.24 4.94 0.77
CA LEU A 103 -11.74 4.61 -0.58
C LEU A 103 -11.46 3.12 -0.73
N TRP A 104 -10.98 2.47 0.33
CA TRP A 104 -10.62 1.06 0.36
C TRP A 104 -11.84 0.14 0.33
N THR A 105 -12.92 0.48 1.06
CA THR A 105 -14.15 -0.32 1.08
C THR A 105 -14.78 -0.49 -0.33
N PRO A 106 -15.05 0.56 -1.12
CA PRO A 106 -15.63 0.37 -2.45
C PRO A 106 -14.67 -0.37 -3.39
N LEU A 107 -13.36 -0.14 -3.26
CA LEU A 107 -12.35 -0.88 -4.02
C LEU A 107 -12.40 -2.38 -3.71
N LEU A 108 -12.42 -2.74 -2.43
CA LEU A 108 -12.52 -4.14 -1.99
C LEU A 108 -13.81 -4.77 -2.49
N VAL A 109 -14.97 -4.10 -2.33
CA VAL A 109 -16.26 -4.60 -2.83
C VAL A 109 -16.17 -4.92 -4.32
N TRP A 110 -15.57 -4.04 -5.12
CA TRP A 110 -15.43 -4.26 -6.55
C TRP A 110 -14.47 -5.41 -6.87
N LEU A 111 -13.34 -5.50 -6.18
CA LEU A 111 -12.39 -6.61 -6.33
C LEU A 111 -13.01 -7.94 -5.92
N THR A 112 -13.84 -7.98 -4.88
CA THR A 112 -14.57 -9.18 -4.45
C THR A 112 -15.54 -9.63 -5.54
N VAL A 113 -16.27 -8.71 -6.17
CA VAL A 113 -17.17 -9.04 -7.29
C VAL A 113 -16.39 -9.63 -8.46
N ILE A 114 -15.26 -9.03 -8.83
CA ILE A 114 -14.39 -9.53 -9.91
C ILE A 114 -13.86 -10.93 -9.55
N ALA A 115 -13.31 -11.11 -8.36
CA ALA A 115 -12.78 -12.38 -7.89
C ALA A 115 -13.87 -13.47 -7.89
N PHE A 116 -15.04 -13.19 -7.30
CA PHE A 116 -16.16 -14.11 -7.27
C PHE A 116 -16.61 -14.52 -8.68
N THR A 117 -16.66 -13.56 -9.61
CA THR A 117 -17.02 -13.81 -11.01
C THR A 117 -15.98 -14.68 -11.70
N LEU A 118 -14.69 -14.45 -11.45
CA LEU A 118 -13.59 -15.25 -12.00
C LEU A 118 -13.59 -16.68 -11.44
N THR A 119 -13.86 -16.85 -10.15
CA THR A 119 -13.92 -18.16 -9.51
C THR A 119 -15.08 -19.01 -10.03
N HIS A 120 -16.23 -18.39 -10.31
CA HIS A 120 -17.41 -19.06 -10.88
C HIS A 120 -17.46 -18.95 -12.42
N PHE A 121 -16.37 -18.55 -13.07
CA PHE A 121 -16.37 -18.24 -14.50
C PHE A 121 -16.78 -19.44 -15.37
N SER A 122 -16.38 -20.65 -14.98
CA SER A 122 -16.74 -21.88 -15.69
C SER A 122 -18.26 -22.11 -15.79
N ALA A 123 -19.04 -21.60 -14.83
CA ALA A 123 -20.49 -21.70 -14.81
C ALA A 123 -21.19 -20.67 -15.73
N THR A 124 -20.47 -19.66 -16.22
CA THR A 124 -21.07 -18.56 -17.00
C THR A 124 -21.24 -18.90 -18.49
N GLY A 125 -20.56 -19.93 -18.99
CA GLY A 125 -20.57 -20.28 -20.42
C GLY A 125 -19.95 -19.23 -21.35
N LEU A 126 -19.26 -18.21 -20.79
CA LEU A 126 -18.64 -17.13 -21.55
C LEU A 126 -17.32 -17.57 -22.21
N PRO A 127 -16.95 -16.96 -23.35
CA PRO A 127 -15.65 -17.16 -23.96
C PRO A 127 -14.49 -16.79 -23.01
N GLY A 128 -13.42 -17.58 -23.00
CA GLY A 128 -12.27 -17.38 -22.09
C GLY A 128 -11.58 -16.01 -22.16
N TRP A 129 -11.72 -15.27 -23.26
CA TRP A 129 -11.20 -13.90 -23.35
C TRP A 129 -11.88 -12.92 -22.37
N TRP A 130 -13.11 -13.20 -21.94
CA TRP A 130 -13.77 -12.41 -20.90
C TRP A 130 -13.07 -12.51 -19.54
N ALA A 131 -12.54 -13.69 -19.19
CA ALA A 131 -11.76 -13.85 -17.96
C ALA A 131 -10.46 -13.01 -18.02
N LEU A 132 -9.82 -12.95 -19.19
CA LEU A 132 -8.66 -12.08 -19.39
C LEU A 132 -9.02 -10.60 -19.19
N LEU A 133 -10.15 -10.16 -19.74
CA LEU A 133 -10.63 -8.77 -19.58
C LEU A 133 -10.94 -8.44 -18.12
N LEU A 134 -11.64 -9.31 -17.41
CA LEU A 134 -11.94 -9.15 -15.99
C LEU A 134 -10.67 -9.12 -15.14
N THR A 135 -9.69 -9.96 -15.45
CA THR A 135 -8.38 -9.96 -14.79
C THR A 135 -7.64 -8.64 -15.03
N ALA A 136 -7.66 -8.12 -16.25
CA ALA A 136 -7.07 -6.82 -16.58
C ALA A 136 -7.76 -5.67 -15.84
N ILE A 137 -9.10 -5.71 -15.72
CA ILE A 137 -9.87 -4.72 -14.95
C ILE A 137 -9.48 -4.80 -13.46
N GLY A 138 -9.38 -6.00 -12.89
CA GLY A 138 -8.95 -6.19 -11.50
C GLY A 138 -7.55 -5.63 -11.24
N ALA A 139 -6.60 -5.88 -12.14
CA ALA A 139 -5.26 -5.30 -12.08
C ALA A 139 -5.29 -3.76 -12.18
N GLY A 140 -6.12 -3.20 -13.08
CA GLY A 140 -6.33 -1.76 -13.19
C GLY A 140 -6.90 -1.14 -11.91
N CYS A 141 -7.86 -1.80 -11.26
CA CYS A 141 -8.41 -1.39 -9.97
C CYS A 141 -7.35 -1.39 -8.86
N LEU A 142 -6.47 -2.40 -8.82
CA LEU A 142 -5.37 -2.46 -7.86
C LEU A 142 -4.34 -1.34 -8.08
N LEU A 143 -3.99 -1.06 -9.34
CA LEU A 143 -3.11 0.05 -9.69
C LEU A 143 -3.71 1.39 -9.30
N TRP A 144 -4.99 1.61 -9.62
CA TRP A 144 -5.72 2.79 -9.20
C TRP A 144 -5.74 2.93 -7.67
N GLY A 145 -6.01 1.83 -6.96
CA GLY A 145 -6.00 1.76 -5.50
C GLY A 145 -4.63 2.12 -4.90
N ALA A 146 -3.53 1.65 -5.50
CA ALA A 146 -2.18 1.97 -5.05
C ALA A 146 -1.90 3.48 -5.14
N HIS A 147 -2.21 4.11 -6.27
CA HIS A 147 -2.04 5.56 -6.43
C HIS A 147 -2.98 6.35 -5.51
N ALA A 148 -4.22 5.93 -5.37
CA ALA A 148 -5.20 6.57 -4.50
C ALA A 148 -4.80 6.47 -3.02
N LEU A 149 -4.24 5.34 -2.57
CA LEU A 149 -3.70 5.18 -1.22
C LEU A 149 -2.49 6.09 -0.98
N VAL A 150 -1.56 6.20 -1.93
CA VAL A 150 -0.43 7.14 -1.81
C VAL A 150 -0.94 8.57 -1.66
N LEU A 151 -1.87 9.01 -2.51
CA LEU A 151 -2.42 10.36 -2.43
C LEU A 151 -3.19 10.59 -1.12
N THR A 152 -4.04 9.65 -0.71
CA THR A 152 -4.82 9.75 0.55
C THR A 152 -3.91 9.79 1.78
N SER A 153 -2.76 9.11 1.72
CA SER A 153 -1.82 9.06 2.85
C SER A 153 -1.00 10.34 3.00
N LEU A 154 -0.80 11.08 1.91
CA LEU A 154 0.10 12.23 1.84
C LEU A 154 -0.63 13.57 1.74
N PHE A 155 -1.86 13.58 1.25
CA PHE A 155 -2.62 14.79 1.00
C PHE A 155 -4.04 14.69 1.55
N ALA A 156 -4.49 15.78 2.19
CA ALA A 156 -5.85 15.88 2.73
C ALA A 156 -6.81 16.40 1.64
N PHE A 157 -7.30 15.50 0.79
CA PHE A 157 -8.34 15.78 -0.20
C PHE A 157 -9.63 15.03 0.10
N ARG A 158 -10.75 15.46 -0.50
CA ARG A 158 -11.99 14.66 -0.48
C ARG A 158 -11.74 13.35 -1.24
N ALA A 159 -12.23 12.24 -0.71
CA ALA A 159 -12.03 10.91 -1.31
C ALA A 159 -12.42 10.84 -2.80
N ARG A 160 -13.46 11.59 -3.21
CA ARG A 160 -13.89 11.68 -4.62
C ARG A 160 -12.85 12.37 -5.52
N ASP A 161 -12.20 13.40 -5.02
CA ASP A 161 -11.20 14.16 -5.78
C ASP A 161 -9.91 13.35 -5.86
N THR A 162 -9.52 12.67 -4.77
CA THR A 162 -8.41 11.71 -4.78
C THR A 162 -8.64 10.57 -5.76
N ALA A 163 -9.85 10.01 -5.81
CA ALA A 163 -10.23 8.97 -6.75
C ALA A 163 -10.05 9.39 -8.21
N ARG A 164 -10.51 10.60 -8.55
CA ARG A 164 -10.38 11.17 -9.90
C ARG A 164 -8.91 11.43 -10.25
N LEU A 165 -8.15 11.99 -9.31
CA LEU A 165 -6.75 12.32 -9.51
C LEU A 165 -5.89 11.06 -9.66
N ALA A 166 -6.18 10.00 -8.90
CA ALA A 166 -5.52 8.71 -9.05
C ALA A 166 -5.79 8.07 -10.43
N ALA A 167 -7.03 8.15 -10.92
CA ALA A 167 -7.36 7.67 -12.27
C ALA A 167 -6.64 8.47 -13.35
N TYR A 168 -6.49 9.78 -13.15
CA TYR A 168 -5.75 10.65 -14.06
C TYR A 168 -4.25 10.31 -14.11
N PHE A 169 -3.60 10.11 -12.96
CA PHE A 169 -2.19 9.74 -12.90
C PHE A 169 -1.90 8.34 -13.45
N LEU A 170 -2.91 7.45 -13.47
CA LEU A 170 -2.82 6.14 -14.09
C LEU A 170 -2.39 6.19 -15.57
N PHE A 171 -2.83 7.23 -16.29
CA PHE A 171 -2.53 7.39 -17.71
C PHE A 171 -1.45 8.43 -17.98
N ARG A 172 -1.41 9.50 -17.17
CA ARG A 172 -0.46 10.61 -17.39
C ARG A 172 0.96 10.27 -16.98
N GLN A 173 1.16 9.39 -16.00
CA GLN A 173 2.49 9.07 -15.46
C GLN A 173 2.84 7.58 -15.64
N GLY A 174 2.98 7.18 -16.90
CA GLY A 174 3.29 5.80 -17.31
C GLY A 174 4.47 5.14 -16.59
N ARG A 175 5.49 5.92 -16.18
CA ARG A 175 6.64 5.38 -15.44
C ARG A 175 6.29 4.99 -14.01
N ALA A 176 5.49 5.80 -13.32
CA ALA A 176 5.05 5.51 -11.97
C ALA A 176 4.07 4.33 -11.95
N THR A 177 3.23 4.22 -12.98
CA THR A 177 2.24 3.13 -13.10
C THR A 177 2.90 1.83 -13.52
N LEU A 178 3.93 1.88 -14.37
CA LEU A 178 4.74 0.71 -14.70
C LEU A 178 5.56 0.21 -13.50
N ALA A 179 6.07 1.12 -12.66
CA ALA A 179 6.69 0.75 -11.38
C ALA A 179 5.67 0.13 -10.40
N ALA A 180 4.46 0.67 -10.30
CA ALA A 180 3.40 0.06 -9.49
C ALA A 180 2.96 -1.31 -10.06
N ALA A 181 2.91 -1.44 -11.38
CA ALA A 181 2.55 -2.69 -12.05
C ALA A 181 3.60 -3.78 -11.87
N SER A 182 4.89 -3.44 -11.95
CA SER A 182 5.96 -4.40 -11.67
C SER A 182 5.95 -4.86 -10.21
N LEU A 183 5.65 -3.97 -9.27
CA LEU A 183 5.44 -4.34 -7.86
C LEU A 183 4.22 -5.24 -7.68
N LEU A 184 3.10 -4.96 -8.36
CA LEU A 184 1.91 -5.81 -8.33
C LEU A 184 2.20 -7.22 -8.85
N VAL A 185 2.91 -7.33 -9.97
CA VAL A 185 3.32 -8.62 -10.54
C VAL A 185 4.25 -9.34 -9.56
N LEU A 186 5.20 -8.64 -8.95
CA LEU A 186 6.11 -9.21 -7.95
C LEU A 186 5.34 -9.74 -6.73
N THR A 187 4.41 -8.95 -6.19
CA THR A 187 3.55 -9.34 -5.07
C THR A 187 2.71 -10.57 -5.43
N ALA A 188 2.04 -10.57 -6.57
CA ALA A 188 1.22 -11.69 -7.02
C ALA A 188 2.05 -12.96 -7.29
N ALA A 189 3.20 -12.82 -7.95
CA ALA A 189 4.11 -13.94 -8.20
C ALA A 189 4.67 -14.51 -6.89
N SER A 190 5.03 -13.66 -5.92
CA SER A 190 5.52 -14.13 -4.63
C SER A 190 4.43 -14.87 -3.83
N ALA A 191 3.17 -14.40 -3.87
CA ALA A 191 2.06 -15.09 -3.23
C ALA A 191 1.77 -16.45 -3.89
N GLY A 192 1.79 -16.52 -5.22
CA GLY A 192 1.47 -17.74 -5.96
C GLY A 192 2.58 -18.78 -6.06
N LEU A 193 3.86 -18.37 -6.02
CA LEU A 193 5.01 -19.26 -6.16
C LEU A 193 5.66 -19.65 -4.83
N LEU A 194 5.53 -18.80 -3.81
CA LEU A 194 6.12 -19.03 -2.49
C LEU A 194 5.00 -19.28 -1.48
N THR A 195 4.65 -18.27 -0.69
CA THR A 195 3.58 -18.31 0.29
C THR A 195 2.91 -16.94 0.35
N GLU A 196 1.64 -16.94 0.75
CA GLU A 196 0.88 -15.72 1.00
C GLU A 196 1.49 -14.85 2.11
N ALA A 197 2.35 -15.44 2.96
CA ALA A 197 3.06 -14.74 4.02
C ALA A 197 4.25 -13.90 3.50
N VAL A 198 4.86 -14.24 2.37
CA VAL A 198 6.01 -13.50 1.83
C VAL A 198 5.66 -12.05 1.49
N PRO A 199 4.59 -11.75 0.73
CA PRO A 199 4.16 -10.37 0.51
C PRO A 199 3.86 -9.61 1.80
N ALA A 200 3.28 -10.30 2.79
CA ALA A 200 2.90 -9.71 4.07
C ALA A 200 4.11 -9.36 4.95
N LEU A 201 5.21 -10.11 4.85
CA LEU A 201 6.49 -9.88 5.54
C LEU A 201 7.43 -8.91 4.80
N LEU A 202 7.09 -8.59 3.55
CA LEU A 202 7.81 -7.63 2.71
C LEU A 202 6.96 -6.38 2.45
N ALA A 203 5.93 -6.11 3.26
CA ALA A 203 4.98 -5.04 2.99
C ALA A 203 5.66 -3.66 3.04
N ALA A 204 6.40 -3.36 4.09
CA ALA A 204 7.13 -2.11 4.28
C ALA A 204 8.15 -1.82 3.16
N PRO A 205 9.03 -2.76 2.74
CA PRO A 205 9.92 -2.49 1.62
C PRO A 205 9.17 -2.35 0.28
N LEU A 206 8.10 -3.09 0.04
CA LEU A 206 7.25 -2.91 -1.16
C LEU A 206 6.60 -1.52 -1.18
N LEU A 207 6.06 -1.07 -0.05
CA LEU A 207 5.49 0.28 0.10
C LEU A 207 6.55 1.37 -0.05
N LEU A 208 7.76 1.14 0.45
CA LEU A 208 8.88 2.07 0.26
C LEU A 208 9.25 2.17 -1.22
N SER A 209 9.31 1.05 -1.94
CA SER A 209 9.55 1.04 -3.39
C SER A 209 8.42 1.75 -4.16
N LEU A 210 7.16 1.55 -3.75
CA LEU A 210 6.01 2.25 -4.33
C LEU A 210 6.12 3.77 -4.13
N LEU A 211 6.53 4.23 -2.95
CA LEU A 211 6.75 5.64 -2.66
C LEU A 211 7.86 6.24 -3.55
N HIS A 212 8.96 5.53 -3.73
CA HIS A 212 10.05 5.97 -4.62
C HIS A 212 9.58 6.05 -6.07
N GLY A 213 8.85 5.04 -6.56
CA GLY A 213 8.26 5.04 -7.90
C GLY A 213 7.21 6.14 -8.11
N SER A 214 6.52 6.54 -7.05
CA SER A 214 5.49 7.59 -7.06
C SER A 214 6.03 9.01 -6.88
N GLY A 215 7.35 9.20 -6.80
CA GLY A 215 7.98 10.52 -6.65
C GLY A 215 7.46 11.60 -7.63
N PRO A 216 7.33 11.32 -8.95
CA PRO A 216 6.77 12.26 -9.92
C PRO A 216 5.31 12.63 -9.63
N VAL A 217 4.48 11.66 -9.20
CA VAL A 217 3.07 11.86 -8.81
C VAL A 217 2.99 12.85 -7.64
N ILE A 218 3.82 12.62 -6.63
CA ILE A 218 3.85 13.42 -5.40
C ILE A 218 4.33 14.84 -5.71
N ALA A 219 5.35 14.99 -6.56
CA ALA A 219 5.90 16.29 -6.94
C ALA A 219 4.92 17.14 -7.76
N GLU A 220 4.26 16.55 -8.77
CA GLU A 220 3.24 17.24 -9.58
C GLU A 220 2.04 17.63 -8.71
N THR A 221 1.54 16.70 -7.88
CA THR A 221 0.42 16.99 -6.97
C THR A 221 0.74 18.12 -6.01
N ARG A 222 1.96 18.13 -5.44
CA ARG A 222 2.39 19.19 -4.52
C ARG A 222 2.46 20.55 -5.22
N LYS A 223 3.00 20.59 -6.43
CA LYS A 223 3.17 21.83 -7.19
C LYS A 223 1.83 22.42 -7.62
N ASP A 224 0.91 21.58 -8.08
CA ASP A 224 -0.30 22.05 -8.76
C ASP A 224 -1.50 22.22 -7.82
N PHE A 225 -1.49 21.56 -6.65
CA PHE A 225 -2.65 21.54 -5.74
C PHE A 225 -2.37 21.95 -4.29
N THR A 226 -1.12 22.19 -3.90
CA THR A 226 -0.77 22.60 -2.53
C THR A 226 0.11 23.85 -2.42
N ALA A 227 0.46 24.48 -3.55
CA ALA A 227 1.22 25.72 -3.61
C ALA A 227 0.31 26.95 -3.54
#